data_AF-A0A839VCJ4-F1
#
_entry.id   AF-A0A839VCJ4-F1
#
_cell.length_a   1.000
_cell.length_b   1.000
_cell.length_c   1.000
_cell.angle_alpha   90.00
_cell.angle_beta   90.00
_cell.angle_gamma   90.00
#
_symmetry.space_group_name_H-M   'P 1'
#
loop_
_entity.id
_entity.type
_entity.pdbx_description
1 polymer ?
#
loop_
_entity_poly.entity_id
_entity_poly.type
_entity_poly.pdbx_seq_one_letter_code
_entity_poly.pdbx_strand_id
1 'polypeptide(L)' 'MEVEHRDLDAVIDLLVQGSRHEELQLRRLKKRKLQLKDHIVLLKMQLTPDIPA' A
#
# COMPACT_ATOMS: atom_id res chain seq x y z
N MET A 1 1.19 -10.12 11.91
CA MET A 1 1.35 -9.10 10.86
C MET A 1 1.66 -9.69 9.48
N GLU A 2 2.29 -10.86 9.36
CA GLU A 2 2.53 -11.50 8.05
C GLU A 2 1.27 -12.11 7.41
N VAL A 3 0.33 -12.59 8.22
CA VAL A 3 -0.92 -13.21 7.74
C VAL A 3 -1.83 -12.20 7.05
N GLU A 4 -2.00 -11.01 7.64
CA GLU A 4 -2.74 -9.89 7.02
C GLU A 4 -2.17 -9.51 5.65
N HIS A 5 -0.85 -9.65 5.47
CA HIS A 5 -0.19 -9.33 4.22
C HIS A 5 -0.55 -10.34 3.12
N ARG A 6 -0.63 -11.64 3.45
CA ARG A 6 -1.04 -12.69 2.51
C ARG A 6 -2.53 -12.59 2.16
N ASP A 7 -3.38 -12.25 3.12
CA ASP A 7 -4.80 -12.07 2.87
C ASP A 7 -5.06 -10.88 1.93
N LEU A 8 -4.31 -9.79 2.11
CA LEU A 8 -4.34 -8.64 1.21
C LEU A 8 -3.90 -9.01 -0.21
N ASP A 9 -2.83 -9.79 -0.37
CA ASP A 9 -2.35 -10.22 -1.69
C ASP A 9 -3.37 -11.14 -2.37
N ALA A 10 -3.98 -12.08 -1.63
CA ALA A 10 -5.01 -12.97 -2.17
C ALA A 10 -6.26 -12.21 -2.66
N VAL A 11 -6.68 -11.18 -1.92
CA VAL A 11 -7.81 -10.32 -2.33
C VAL A 11 -7.46 -9.50 -3.56
N ILE A 12 -6.23 -8.98 -3.67
CA ILE A 12 -5.76 -8.22 -4.83
C ILE A 12 -5.76 -9.11 -6.08
N ASP A 13 -5.25 -10.33 -5.99
CA ASP A 13 -5.18 -11.25 -7.13
C ASP A 13 -6.58 -11.66 -7.63
N LEU A 14 -7.54 -11.82 -6.70
CA LEU A 14 -8.93 -12.13 -7.04
C LEU A 14 -9.60 -10.97 -7.80
N LEU A 15 -9.38 -9.74 -7.33
CA LEU A 15 -9.91 -8.50 -7.94
C LEU A 15 -9.27 -8.24 -9.32
N VAL A 16 -7.98 -8.55 -9.49
CA VAL A 16 -7.28 -8.40 -10.78
C VAL A 16 -7.82 -9.34 -11.85
N GLN A 17 -8.28 -10.54 -11.47
CA GLN A 17 -8.89 -11.50 -12.40
C GLN A 17 -10.35 -11.16 -12.74
N GLY A 18 -11.03 -10.39 -11.88
CA GLY A 18 -12.42 -9.95 -12.05
C GLY A 18 -12.58 -8.66 -12.85
N SER A 19 -12.39 -8.71 -14.18
CA SER A 19 -13.04 -7.81 -15.16
C SER A 19 -13.14 -6.30 -14.84
N ARG A 20 -12.26 -5.47 -15.44
CA ARG A 20 -12.39 -4.08 -15.97
C ARG A 20 -13.19 -2.97 -15.24
N HIS A 21 -14.01 -3.25 -14.23
CA HIS A 21 -14.91 -2.32 -13.52
C HIS A 21 -14.29 -1.79 -12.22
N GLU A 22 -13.16 -2.35 -11.81
CA GLU A 22 -12.54 -2.03 -10.51
C GLU A 22 -11.36 -1.08 -10.63
N GLU A 23 -11.14 -0.46 -11.79
CA GLU A 23 -10.00 0.43 -12.00
C GLU A 23 -10.00 1.61 -11.02
N LEU A 24 -11.18 2.13 -10.65
CA LEU A 24 -11.32 3.18 -9.65
C LEU A 24 -10.99 2.67 -8.24
N GLN A 25 -11.40 1.44 -7.91
CA GLN A 25 -11.10 0.81 -6.61
C GLN A 25 -9.59 0.50 -6.51
N LEU A 26 -9.00 -0.04 -7.58
CA LEU A 26 -7.56 -0.29 -7.69
C LEU A 26 -6.76 1.02 -7.59
N ARG A 27 -7.20 2.10 -8.24
CA ARG A 27 -6.58 3.43 -8.13
C ARG A 27 -6.66 3.97 -6.70
N ARG A 28 -7.79 3.80 -6.00
CA ARG A 28 -7.93 4.20 -4.58
C ARG A 28 -6.99 3.39 -3.68
N LEU A 29 -6.89 2.09 -3.89
CA LEU A 29 -6.00 1.22 -3.12
C LEU A 29 -4.53 1.57 -3.35
N LYS A 30 -4.11 1.78 -4.61
CA LYS A 30 -2.75 2.24 -4.93
C LYS A 30 -2.42 3.59 -4.29
N LYS A 31 -3.36 4.55 -4.29
CA LYS A 31 -3.19 5.85 -3.62
C LYS A 31 -3.03 5.69 -2.11
N ARG A 32 -3.86 4.85 -1.48
CA ARG A 32 -3.79 4.59 -0.03
C ARG A 32 -2.47 3.90 0.35
N LYS A 33 -1.99 2.97 -0.48
CA LYS A 33 -0.68 2.31 -0.32
C LYS A 33 0.47 3.31 -0.40
N LEU A 34 0.43 4.26 -1.34
CA LEU A 34 1.43 5.32 -1.46
C LEU A 34 1.45 6.22 -0.21
N GLN A 35 0.29 6.70 0.22
CA GLN A 35 0.17 7.54 1.43
C GLN A 35 0.71 6.86 2.69
N LEU A 36 0.44 5.56 2.86
CA LEU A 36 1.00 4.78 3.96
C LEU A 36 2.53 4.67 3.88
N LYS A 37 3.07 4.47 2.68
CA LYS A 37 4.53 4.46 2.47
C LYS A 37 5.14 5.81 2.83
N ASP A 38 4.53 6.90 2.39
CA ASP A 38 4.99 8.26 2.68
C ASP A 38 4.94 8.57 4.18
N HIS A 39 3.86 8.15 4.87
CA HIS A 39 3.77 8.28 6.33
C HIS A 39 4.84 7.45 7.06
N ILE A 40 5.12 6.23 6.60
CA ILE A 40 6.20 5.41 7.18
C ILE A 40 7.56 6.07 6.97
N VAL A 41 7.81 6.65 5.79
CA VAL A 41 9.05 7.39 5.52
C VAL A 41 9.14 8.60 6.44
N LEU A 42 8.08 9.40 6.56
CA LEU A 42 8.03 10.56 7.45
C LEU A 42 8.30 10.16 8.92
N LEU A 43 7.62 9.12 9.40
CA LEU A 43 7.83 8.62 10.76
C LEU A 43 9.26 8.11 10.96
N LYS A 44 9.83 7.39 9.99
CA LYS A 44 11.23 6.94 10.03
C LYS A 44 12.21 8.12 10.05
N MET A 45 11.93 9.19 9.30
CA MET A 45 12.71 10.43 9.34
C MET A 45 12.56 11.18 10.67
N GLN A 46 11.42 11.08 11.35
CA GLN A 46 11.24 11.65 12.68
C GLN A 46 11.92 10.84 13.79
N LEU A 47 11.97 9.51 13.62
CA LEU A 47 12.62 8.57 14.55
C LEU A 47 14.14 8.52 14.39
N THR A 48 14.67 8.90 13.23
CA THR A 48 16.12 8.94 12.94
C THR A 48 16.48 10.39 12.67
N PRO A 49 17.12 11.12 13.61
CA PRO A 49 17.54 12.48 13.31
C PRO A 49 18.61 12.41 12.22
N ASP A 50 18.21 12.83 11.01
CA ASP A 50 19.02 13.03 9.79
C ASP A 50 19.70 11.82 9.12
N ILE A 51 19.20 11.42 7.95
CA ILE A 51 20.06 11.14 6.77
C ILE A 51 19.31 11.62 5.51
N PRO A 52 19.69 12.76 4.92
CA PRO A 52 19.35 13.12 3.55
C PRO A 52 20.38 12.51 2.58
N ALA A 53 19.95 11.60 1.71
CA ALA A 53 20.61 11.25 0.44
C ALA A 53 19.63 10.46 -0.45
#